data_AF-A0A151ICG8-F1
#
_entry.id   AF-A0A151ICG8-F1
#
_cell.length_a   1.000
_cell.length_b   1.000
_cell.length_c   1.000
_cell.angle_alpha   90.00
_cell.angle_beta   90.00
_cell.angle_gamma   90.00
#
_symmetry.space_group_name_H-M   'P 1'
#
loop_
_entity.id
_entity.type
_entity.pdbx_description
1 polymer ?
#
loop_
_entity_poly.entity_id
_entity_poly.type
_entity_poly.pdbx_seq_one_letter_code
_entity_poly.pdbx_strand_id
1 'polypeptide(L)' 'CQRLQHDHDFLWDEVEILDEEPNYRKRIVSEMINIKRQENSLNLQTDTEGLHDIYIPLINKV' A
#
# COMPACT_ATOMS: atom_id res chain seq x y z
N CYS A 1 11.95 0.08 -15.99
CA CYS A 1 12.03 1.00 -14.82
C CYS A 1 11.36 2.31 -15.21
N GLN A 2 10.32 2.73 -14.48
CA GLN A 2 9.54 3.94 -14.83
C GLN A 2 10.43 5.18 -15.01
N ARG A 3 11.47 5.35 -14.18
CA ARG A 3 12.49 6.39 -14.36
C ARG A 3 13.16 6.40 -15.73
N LEU A 4 13.60 5.25 -16.22
CA LEU A 4 14.34 5.15 -17.49
C LEU A 4 13.45 5.27 -18.73
N GLN A 5 12.14 5.02 -18.57
CA GLN A 5 11.20 4.95 -19.68
C GLN A 5 10.28 6.16 -19.78
N HIS A 6 10.05 6.85 -18.66
CA HIS A 6 9.06 7.92 -18.55
C HIS A 6 9.55 9.16 -17.79
N ASP A 7 10.83 9.20 -17.38
CA ASP A 7 11.43 10.30 -16.63
C ASP A 7 10.67 10.66 -15.32
N HIS A 8 9.98 9.67 -14.76
CA HIS A 8 9.33 9.80 -13.47
C HIS A 8 10.31 9.39 -12.37
N ASP A 9 10.74 10.37 -11.58
CA ASP A 9 11.57 10.19 -10.39
C ASP A 9 10.73 10.30 -9.11
N PHE A 10 11.15 9.56 -8.09
CA PHE A 10 10.54 9.63 -6.76
C PHE A 10 11.15 10.79 -5.96
N LEU A 11 10.30 11.59 -5.32
CA LEU A 11 10.70 12.65 -4.40
C LEU A 11 11.03 12.06 -3.02
N TRP A 12 12.18 11.39 -2.92
CA TRP A 12 12.59 10.70 -1.69
C TRP A 12 12.87 11.64 -0.51
N ASP A 13 13.22 12.90 -0.78
CA ASP A 13 13.53 13.90 0.26
C ASP A 13 12.27 14.52 0.88
N GLU A 14 11.10 14.35 0.25
CA GLU A 14 9.83 14.95 0.66
C GLU A 14 8.78 13.87 1.00
N VAL A 15 9.21 12.76 1.60
CA VAL A 15 8.29 11.69 2.02
C VAL A 15 7.56 12.07 3.31
N GLU A 16 6.24 11.88 3.31
CA GLU A 16 5.39 12.03 4.49
C GLU A 16 5.03 10.66 5.09
N ILE A 17 5.14 10.53 6.42
CA ILE A 17 4.71 9.33 7.14
C ILE A 17 3.21 9.45 7.41
N LEU A 18 2.39 8.68 6.68
CA LEU A 18 0.94 8.72 6.77
C LEU A 18 0.38 7.91 7.96
N ASP A 19 1.07 6.84 8.36
CA ASP A 19 0.68 5.95 9.46
C ASP A 19 1.95 5.39 10.14
N GLU A 20 1.94 5.32 11.47
CA GLU A 20 3.01 4.73 12.27
C GLU A 20 2.43 3.69 13.23
N GLU A 21 2.80 2.42 13.04
CA GLU A 21 2.39 1.32 13.90
C GLU A 21 3.63 0.50 14.35
N PRO A 22 3.94 0.50 15.66
CA PRO A 22 5.11 -0.20 16.19
C PRO A 22 4.96 -1.73 16.13
N ASN A 23 3.74 -2.26 16.17
CA ASN A 23 3.51 -3.69 16.05
C ASN A 23 3.60 -4.14 14.60
N TYR A 24 4.62 -4.96 14.29
CA TYR A 24 4.87 -5.48 12.96
C TYR A 24 3.64 -6.11 12.28
N ARG A 25 2.89 -6.96 12.99
CA ARG A 25 1.74 -7.66 12.39
C ARG A 25 0.60 -6.70 12.06
N LYS A 26 0.32 -5.76 12.96
CA LYS A 26 -0.70 -4.73 12.72
C LYS A 26 -0.30 -3.82 11.56
N ARG A 27 0.97 -3.43 11.49
CA ARG A 27 1.52 -2.60 10.41
C ARG A 27 1.33 -3.27 9.05
N ILE A 28 1.69 -4.55 8.93
CA ILE A 28 1.54 -5.30 7.67
C ILE A 28 0.05 -5.38 7.27
N VAL A 29 -0.85 -5.62 8.21
CA VAL A 29 -2.30 -5.62 7.92
C VAL A 29 -2.79 -4.24 7.48
N SER A 30 -2.38 -3.16 8.17
CA SER A 30 -2.70 -1.77 7.81
C SER A 30 -2.23 -1.44 6.39
N GLU A 31 -0.99 -1.81 6.06
CA GLU A 31 -0.38 -1.59 4.76
C GLU A 31 -1.12 -2.34 3.63
N MET A 32 -1.42 -3.63 3.82
CA MET A 32 -2.17 -4.41 2.82
C MET A 32 -3.58 -3.85 2.59
N ILE A 33 -4.26 -3.42 3.65
CA ILE A 33 -5.56 -2.75 3.55
C ILE A 33 -5.43 -1.43 2.76
N ASN A 34 -4.43 -0.62 3.06
CA ASN A 34 -4.20 0.65 2.39
C ASN A 34 -3.93 0.45 0.88
N ILE A 35 -3.09 -0.52 0.51
CA ILE A 35 -2.82 -0.86 -0.89
C ILE A 35 -4.09 -1.33 -1.60
N LYS A 36 -4.90 -2.20 -0.98
CA LYS A 36 -6.16 -2.69 -1.56
C LYS A 36 -7.19 -1.60 -1.86
N ARG A 37 -7.14 -0.48 -1.14
CA ARG A 37 -8.06 0.66 -1.33
C ARG A 37 -7.64 1.58 -2.48
N GLN A 38 -6.41 1.48 -2.95
CA GLN A 38 -5.91 2.35 -4.01
C GLN A 38 -6.18 1.74 -5.39
N GLU A 39 -6.92 2.46 -6.23
CA GLU A 39 -7.22 2.00 -7.60
C GLU A 39 -6.01 2.07 -8.53
N ASN A 40 -5.11 3.03 -8.29
CA ASN A 40 -3.92 3.30 -9.10
C ASN A 40 -2.64 3.21 -8.25
N SER A 41 -2.49 2.15 -7.46
CA SER A 41 -1.31 1.97 -6.60
C SER A 41 -0.06 1.64 -7.41
N LEU A 42 1.09 2.10 -6.92
CA LEU A 42 2.40 1.62 -7.40
C LEU A 42 2.73 0.21 -6.90
N ASN A 43 2.17 -0.19 -5.76
CA ASN A 43 2.36 -1.52 -5.18
C ASN A 43 1.74 -2.61 -6.05
N LEU A 44 2.35 -3.80 -6.02
CA LEU A 44 1.82 -4.97 -6.73
C LEU A 44 0.71 -5.60 -5.91
N GLN A 45 -0.33 -6.12 -6.56
CA GLN A 45 -1.42 -6.81 -5.85
C GLN A 45 -0.92 -8.05 -5.08
N THR A 46 0.20 -8.65 -5.49
CA THR A 46 0.87 -9.75 -4.78
C THR A 46 1.30 -9.35 -3.37
N ASP A 47 1.56 -8.06 -3.12
CA ASP A 47 1.94 -7.54 -1.80
C ASP A 47 0.81 -7.66 -0.76
N THR A 48 -0.40 -8.05 -1.22
CA THR A 48 -1.60 -8.16 -0.38
C THR A 48 -2.09 -9.60 -0.21
N GLU A 49 -1.37 -10.61 -0.72
CA GLU A 49 -1.76 -12.02 -0.65
C GLU A 49 -1.90 -12.55 0.79
N GLY A 50 -1.19 -11.94 1.75
CA GLY A 50 -1.29 -12.28 3.17
C GLY A 50 -2.55 -11.75 3.86
N LEU A 51 -3.37 -10.95 3.19
CA LEU A 51 -4.58 -10.37 3.77
C LEU A 51 -5.73 -11.36 3.70
N HIS A 52 -6.29 -11.69 4.86
CA HIS A 52 -7.42 -12.62 4.93
C HIS A 52 -8.68 -12.01 4.30
N ASP A 53 -9.43 -12.83 3.55
CA ASP A 53 -10.67 -12.42 2.85
C ASP A 53 -11.74 -11.78 3.75
N ILE A 54 -11.70 -11.98 5.07
CA ILE A 54 -12.63 -11.37 6.02
C ILE A 54 -12.57 -9.84 6.00
N TYR A 55 -11.43 -9.28 5.55
CA TYR A 55 -11.23 -7.84 5.44
C TYR A 55 -11.79 -7.26 4.12
N ILE A 56 -11.99 -8.07 3.07
CA ILE A 56 -12.46 -7.61 1.76
C ILE A 56 -13.82 -6.87 1.85
N PRO A 57 -14.84 -7.38 2.56
CA PRO A 57 -16.12 -6.68 2.69
C PRO A 57 -16.02 -5.37 3.47
N LEU A 58 -15.01 -5.20 4.33
CA LEU A 58 -14.80 -3.96 5.08
C LEU A 58 -14.15 -2.89 4.20
N ILE A 59 -13.23 -3.31 3.33
CA ILE A 59 -12.51 -2.44 2.39
C ILE A 59 -13.48 -1.86 1.34
N ASN A 60 -14.39 -2.68 0.82
CA ASN A 60 -15.32 -2.29 -0.26
C ASN A 60 -16.55 -1.50 0.23
N LYS A 61 -16.70 -1.28 1.55
CA LYS A 61 -17.87 -0.63 2.16
C LYS A 61 -17.71 0.87 2.38
N VAL A 62 -16.52 1.42 2.12
CA VAL A 62 -16.19 2.84 2.35
C VAL A 62 -16.25 3.61 1.05
#